data_AF-A0A954CPV0-F1
#
_entry.id   AF-A0A954CPV0-F1
#
_cell.length_a   1.000
_cell.length_b   1.000
_cell.length_c   1.000
_cell.angle_alpha   90.00
_cell.angle_beta   90.00
_cell.angle_gamma   90.00
#
_symmetry.space_group_name_H-M   'P 1'
#
loop_
_entity.id
_entity.type
_entity.pdbx_description
1 polymer ?
#
loop_
_entity_poly.entity_id
_entity_poly.type
_entity_poly.pdbx_seq_one_letter_code
_entity_poly.pdbx_strand_id
1 'polypeptide(L)'
;KEHINAAKFWGEPGPPDGILDAEREQLYARLLEAGLEVIDARAALIEALDEFPHVYYDGMDGHPADGAIQTVAHLVAARLWRYELERDFEESSVETVKFRIPPQFDKFPERSHREALYQATVVTTAEGTELPPPRRDGPLLVIGDSMADVPTRYGVADANVAAHLAKETGVIAKHAYLSGGAPRMIPFVGTQHPDLFKGVRVCVFVLNERYLRIHDQSSFQFTWFDQPLRNLGH
;
A
#
# COMPACT_ATOMS: atom_id res chain seq x y z
N LYS A 1 -8.00 -21.29 4.69
CA LYS A 1 -8.25 -20.39 3.54
C LYS A 1 -9.13 -19.27 4.06
N GLU A 2 -8.79 -18.03 3.73
CA GLU A 2 -9.54 -16.84 4.13
C GLU A 2 -11.02 -16.96 3.66
N HIS A 3 -11.98 -16.90 4.60
CA HIS A 3 -13.41 -17.14 4.30
C HIS A 3 -14.23 -15.85 4.16
N ILE A 4 -13.71 -14.66 4.51
CA ILE A 4 -14.54 -13.47 4.82
C ILE A 4 -14.29 -12.25 3.93
N ASN A 5 -13.05 -11.89 3.54
CA ASN A 5 -12.83 -10.66 2.78
C ASN A 5 -12.82 -10.87 1.26
N ALA A 6 -12.25 -11.97 0.76
CA ALA A 6 -12.38 -12.37 -0.65
C ALA A 6 -13.84 -12.36 -1.15
N ALA A 7 -14.76 -12.96 -0.38
CA ALA A 7 -16.19 -13.04 -0.75
C ALA A 7 -16.89 -11.67 -0.80
N LYS A 8 -16.41 -10.65 -0.06
CA LYS A 8 -16.98 -9.29 -0.08
C LYS A 8 -16.58 -8.47 -1.29
N PHE A 9 -15.47 -8.80 -1.94
CA PHE A 9 -15.09 -8.16 -3.18
C PHE A 9 -15.91 -8.70 -4.36
N TRP A 10 -16.48 -9.92 -4.27
CA TRP A 10 -16.74 -10.74 -5.45
C TRP A 10 -18.17 -11.24 -5.65
N GLY A 11 -19.15 -10.72 -4.90
CA GLY A 11 -20.57 -11.12 -4.93
C GLY A 11 -20.93 -12.07 -6.08
N GLU A 12 -20.96 -13.38 -5.81
CA GLU A 12 -21.14 -14.36 -6.88
C GLU A 12 -22.62 -14.53 -7.27
N PRO A 13 -22.90 -14.71 -8.58
CA PRO A 13 -22.00 -14.50 -9.71
C PRO A 13 -21.79 -13.00 -9.97
N GLY A 14 -20.55 -12.60 -10.19
CA GLY A 14 -20.21 -11.23 -10.62
C GLY A 14 -20.90 -10.85 -11.93
N PRO A 15 -21.05 -9.55 -12.25
CA PRO A 15 -21.79 -9.12 -13.42
C PRO A 15 -21.09 -9.56 -14.73
N PRO A 16 -21.86 -9.82 -15.81
CA PRO A 16 -21.33 -10.40 -17.05
C PRO A 16 -20.27 -9.55 -17.77
N ASP A 17 -20.23 -8.25 -17.48
CA ASP A 17 -19.28 -7.28 -18.01
C ASP A 17 -17.98 -7.19 -17.18
N GLY A 18 -17.90 -7.90 -16.05
CA GLY A 18 -16.77 -7.86 -15.12
C GLY A 18 -16.67 -6.56 -14.31
N ILE A 19 -17.65 -5.64 -14.45
CA ILE A 19 -17.70 -4.36 -13.74
C ILE A 19 -18.36 -4.58 -12.38
N LEU A 20 -17.56 -4.98 -11.39
CA LEU A 20 -18.03 -5.15 -10.02
C LEU A 20 -18.43 -3.82 -9.36
N ASP A 21 -17.87 -2.71 -9.83
CA ASP A 21 -18.01 -1.40 -9.21
C ASP A 21 -17.81 -0.28 -10.25
N ALA A 22 -18.91 0.23 -10.81
CA ALA A 22 -18.86 1.26 -11.86
C ALA A 22 -18.20 2.57 -11.38
N GLU A 23 -18.32 2.91 -10.09
CA GLU A 23 -17.68 4.09 -9.53
C GLU A 23 -16.16 3.95 -9.47
N ARG A 24 -15.67 2.72 -9.21
CA ARG A 24 -14.24 2.40 -9.30
C ARG A 24 -13.68 2.67 -10.68
N GLU A 25 -14.36 2.15 -11.70
CA GLU A 25 -13.92 2.28 -13.09
C GLU A 25 -13.95 3.75 -13.54
N GLN A 26 -14.95 4.53 -13.10
CA GLN A 26 -14.99 5.97 -13.33
C GLN A 26 -13.84 6.71 -12.63
N LEU A 27 -13.51 6.34 -11.39
CA LEU A 27 -12.35 6.89 -10.69
C LEU A 27 -11.06 6.59 -11.45
N TYR A 28 -10.86 5.35 -11.89
CA TYR A 28 -9.66 4.94 -12.62
C TYR A 28 -9.55 5.69 -13.95
N ALA A 29 -10.65 5.85 -14.69
CA ALA A 29 -10.67 6.66 -15.90
C ALA A 29 -10.24 8.11 -15.63
N ARG A 30 -10.75 8.75 -14.56
CA ARG A 30 -10.34 10.12 -14.19
C ARG A 30 -8.87 10.22 -13.79
N LEU A 31 -8.32 9.22 -13.10
CA LEU A 31 -6.90 9.19 -12.75
C LEU A 31 -6.03 9.09 -14.01
N LEU A 32 -6.41 8.23 -14.96
CA LEU A 32 -5.74 8.07 -16.25
C LEU A 32 -5.82 9.36 -17.09
N GLU A 33 -6.98 10.01 -17.14
CA GLU A 33 -7.16 11.32 -17.80
C GLU A 33 -6.28 12.41 -17.19
N ALA A 34 -6.03 12.34 -15.88
CA ALA A 34 -5.11 13.24 -15.17
C ALA A 34 -3.62 12.88 -15.38
N GLY A 35 -3.32 11.87 -16.20
CA GLY A 35 -1.95 11.44 -16.49
C GLY A 35 -1.32 10.58 -15.40
N LEU A 36 -2.12 10.04 -14.48
CA LEU A 36 -1.66 9.10 -13.47
C LEU A 36 -1.76 7.67 -13.99
N GLU A 37 -0.74 6.87 -13.72
CA GLU A 37 -0.83 5.43 -13.98
C GLU A 37 -1.63 4.73 -12.87
N VAL A 38 -2.52 3.83 -13.27
CA VAL A 38 -3.32 3.01 -12.36
C VAL A 38 -2.96 1.54 -12.55
N ILE A 39 -2.66 0.86 -11.45
CA ILE A 39 -2.36 -0.57 -11.42
C ILE A 39 -3.57 -1.29 -10.82
N ASP A 40 -4.41 -1.90 -11.66
CA ASP A 40 -5.50 -2.76 -11.18
C ASP A 40 -4.93 -4.12 -10.73
N ALA A 41 -4.81 -4.32 -9.43
CA ALA A 41 -4.31 -5.55 -8.83
C ALA A 41 -5.38 -6.66 -8.69
N ARG A 42 -6.65 -6.39 -9.01
CA ARG A 42 -7.78 -7.30 -8.70
C ARG A 42 -7.59 -8.70 -9.27
N ALA A 43 -7.25 -8.82 -10.55
CA ALA A 43 -7.08 -10.12 -11.21
C ALA A 43 -5.95 -10.94 -10.56
N ALA A 44 -4.79 -10.32 -10.33
CA ALA A 44 -3.67 -10.99 -9.69
C ALA A 44 -3.98 -11.37 -8.23
N LEU A 45 -4.72 -10.52 -7.49
CA LEU A 45 -5.15 -10.83 -6.13
C LEU A 45 -6.17 -11.97 -6.08
N ILE A 46 -6.97 -12.17 -7.14
CA ILE A 46 -7.84 -13.33 -7.29
C ILE A 46 -6.99 -14.60 -7.44
N GLU A 47 -6.04 -14.58 -8.37
CA GLU A 47 -5.14 -15.71 -8.63
C GLU A 47 -4.31 -16.07 -7.39
N ALA A 48 -3.90 -15.05 -6.61
CA ALA A 48 -3.15 -15.22 -5.38
C ALA A 48 -3.92 -16.01 -4.29
N LEU A 49 -5.25 -16.14 -4.35
CA LEU A 49 -6.00 -16.98 -3.38
C LEU A 49 -5.69 -18.48 -3.51
N ASP A 50 -5.20 -18.91 -4.67
CA ASP A 50 -4.80 -20.30 -4.88
C ASP A 50 -3.38 -20.57 -4.40
N GLU A 51 -2.54 -19.52 -4.33
CA GLU A 51 -1.13 -19.62 -3.96
C GLU A 51 -0.89 -19.34 -2.47
N PHE A 52 -1.61 -18.38 -1.90
CA PHE A 52 -1.37 -17.90 -0.54
C PHE A 52 -2.45 -18.36 0.44
N PRO A 53 -2.09 -18.66 1.69
CA PRO A 53 -3.07 -19.02 2.71
C PRO A 53 -4.03 -17.86 3.03
N HIS A 54 -3.53 -16.62 2.93
CA HIS A 54 -4.27 -15.37 3.18
C HIS A 54 -3.78 -14.29 2.21
N VAL A 55 -4.71 -13.69 1.46
CA VAL A 55 -4.46 -12.50 0.64
C VAL A 55 -4.87 -11.26 1.44
N TYR A 56 -5.94 -11.34 2.23
CA TYR A 56 -6.30 -10.40 3.27
C TYR A 56 -6.35 -11.11 4.63
N TYR A 57 -6.26 -10.35 5.71
CA TYR A 57 -6.52 -10.90 7.04
C TYR A 57 -7.99 -11.34 7.17
N ASP A 58 -8.31 -12.21 8.12
CA ASP A 58 -9.70 -12.63 8.35
C ASP A 58 -10.40 -11.72 9.38
N GLY A 59 -11.55 -12.13 9.91
CA GLY A 59 -12.16 -11.45 11.06
C GLY A 59 -12.62 -10.00 10.79
N MET A 60 -13.04 -9.70 9.56
CA MET A 60 -13.42 -8.34 9.10
C MET A 60 -12.26 -7.34 8.98
N ASP A 61 -11.00 -7.78 9.12
CA ASP A 61 -9.86 -6.94 8.84
C ASP A 61 -9.65 -6.82 7.33
N GLY A 62 -9.87 -5.62 6.77
CA GLY A 62 -9.70 -5.36 5.34
C GLY A 62 -8.27 -5.06 4.91
N HIS A 63 -7.28 -5.18 5.79
CA HIS A 63 -5.87 -4.94 5.45
C HIS A 63 -5.27 -6.11 4.66
N PRO A 64 -4.30 -5.83 3.75
CA PRO A 64 -3.63 -6.87 2.99
C PRO A 64 -2.77 -7.74 3.90
N ALA A 65 -2.84 -9.05 3.68
CA ALA A 65 -1.95 -10.04 4.27
C ALA A 65 -0.77 -10.33 3.31
N ASP A 66 0.11 -11.24 3.71
CA ASP A 66 1.34 -11.62 2.99
C ASP A 66 1.13 -11.81 1.49
N GLY A 67 0.07 -12.53 1.09
CA GLY A 67 -0.23 -12.77 -0.32
C GLY A 67 -0.53 -11.50 -1.11
N ALA A 68 -1.36 -10.59 -0.59
CA ALA A 68 -1.64 -9.33 -1.28
C ALA A 68 -0.41 -8.43 -1.34
N ILE A 69 0.38 -8.38 -0.27
CA ILE A 69 1.58 -7.52 -0.21
C ILE A 69 2.59 -7.96 -1.26
N GLN A 70 2.90 -9.27 -1.33
CA GLN A 70 3.82 -9.82 -2.33
C GLN A 70 3.29 -9.63 -3.75
N THR A 71 2.00 -9.92 -3.97
CA THR A 71 1.37 -9.78 -5.29
C THR A 71 1.40 -8.33 -5.79
N VAL A 72 1.02 -7.38 -4.94
CA VAL A 72 1.01 -5.95 -5.30
C VAL A 72 2.43 -5.43 -5.52
N ALA A 73 3.37 -5.79 -4.65
CA ALA A 73 4.77 -5.40 -4.82
C ALA A 73 5.36 -5.91 -6.14
N HIS A 74 5.07 -7.16 -6.52
CA HIS A 74 5.50 -7.73 -7.79
C HIS A 74 4.90 -6.98 -9.00
N LEU A 75 3.59 -6.70 -8.98
CA LEU A 75 2.92 -5.93 -10.04
C LEU A 75 3.50 -4.52 -10.18
N VAL A 76 3.73 -3.84 -9.07
CA VAL A 76 4.31 -2.49 -9.06
C VAL A 76 5.76 -2.55 -9.55
N ALA A 77 6.57 -3.50 -9.10
CA ALA A 77 7.95 -3.67 -9.54
C ALA A 77 8.07 -3.87 -11.05
N ALA A 78 7.20 -4.71 -11.64
CA ALA A 78 7.16 -4.91 -13.09
C ALA A 78 6.90 -3.60 -13.85
N ARG A 79 6.12 -2.67 -13.27
CA ARG A 79 5.91 -1.33 -13.84
C ARG A 79 7.12 -0.42 -13.63
N LEU A 80 7.77 -0.52 -12.48
CA LEU A 80 8.92 0.30 -12.09
C LEU A 80 10.16 0.05 -12.95
N TRP A 81 10.35 -1.17 -13.49
CA TRP A 81 11.48 -1.48 -14.38
C TRP A 81 11.56 -0.61 -15.63
N ARG A 82 10.46 0.03 -16.06
CA ARG A 82 10.45 0.98 -17.18
C ARG A 82 11.15 2.31 -16.87
N TYR A 83 11.39 2.63 -15.61
CA TYR A 83 11.92 3.93 -15.18
C TYR A 83 13.43 3.92 -14.93
N GLU A 84 14.10 2.77 -15.07
CA GLU A 84 15.56 2.63 -14.88
C GLU A 84 16.03 3.31 -13.59
N LEU A 85 15.45 2.90 -12.46
CA LEU A 85 15.81 3.45 -11.16
C LEU A 85 17.18 2.93 -10.74
N GLU A 86 18.01 3.82 -10.16
CA GLU A 86 19.30 3.42 -9.60
C GLU A 86 19.07 2.48 -8.44
N ARG A 87 19.61 1.26 -8.56
CA ARG A 87 19.57 0.24 -7.51
C ARG A 87 20.57 0.63 -6.43
N ASP A 88 20.14 0.57 -5.18
CA ASP A 88 20.96 0.79 -3.99
C ASP A 88 20.97 -0.43 -3.05
N PHE A 89 20.38 -1.52 -3.50
CA PHE A 89 20.26 -2.77 -2.79
C PHE A 89 20.29 -3.95 -3.78
N GLU A 90 21.32 -4.79 -3.70
CA GLU A 90 21.55 -5.83 -4.71
C GLU A 90 21.05 -7.21 -4.29
N GLU A 91 21.19 -7.56 -3.02
CA GLU A 91 20.91 -8.90 -2.52
C GLU A 91 19.99 -8.86 -1.30
N SER A 92 18.85 -9.55 -1.44
CA SER A 92 17.91 -9.76 -0.34
C SER A 92 17.75 -11.25 -0.06
N SER A 93 17.46 -11.54 1.19
CA SER A 93 16.90 -12.82 1.61
C SER A 93 15.46 -12.60 2.07
N VAL A 94 14.74 -13.70 2.28
CA VAL A 94 13.42 -13.67 2.88
C VAL A 94 13.32 -14.67 4.02
N GLU A 95 12.63 -14.26 5.08
CA GLU A 95 12.27 -15.13 6.19
C GLU A 95 10.75 -15.15 6.35
N THR A 96 10.18 -16.33 6.50
CA THR A 96 8.77 -16.48 6.83
C THR A 96 8.59 -16.49 8.35
N VAL A 97 7.91 -15.47 8.88
CA VAL A 97 7.59 -15.36 10.30
C VAL A 97 6.10 -15.60 10.55
N LYS A 98 5.78 -16.07 11.76
CA LYS A 98 4.39 -16.18 12.24
C LYS A 98 4.14 -15.14 13.32
N PHE A 99 3.00 -14.46 13.24
CA PHE A 99 2.64 -13.43 14.20
C PHE A 99 1.13 -13.42 14.48
N ARG A 100 0.72 -12.71 15.53
CA ARG A 100 -0.68 -12.41 15.82
C ARG A 100 -0.91 -10.92 15.64
N ILE A 101 -2.07 -10.54 15.13
CA ILE A 101 -2.47 -9.13 15.08
C ILE A 101 -2.63 -8.64 16.53
N PRO A 102 -1.92 -7.59 16.95
CA PRO A 102 -2.01 -7.10 18.31
C PRO A 102 -3.44 -6.62 18.66
N PRO A 103 -3.95 -6.84 19.89
CA PRO A 103 -5.33 -6.53 20.26
C PRO A 103 -5.75 -5.07 20.05
N GLN A 104 -4.81 -4.12 20.07
CA GLN A 104 -5.10 -2.70 19.84
C GLN A 104 -5.47 -2.36 18.38
N PHE A 105 -5.18 -3.25 17.42
CA PHE A 105 -5.52 -3.06 16.00
C PHE A 105 -6.78 -3.79 15.57
N ASP A 106 -7.34 -4.57 16.49
CA ASP A 106 -8.57 -5.30 16.28
C ASP A 106 -9.78 -4.35 16.42
N LYS A 107 -10.39 -4.06 15.27
CA LYS A 107 -11.58 -3.18 15.18
C LYS A 107 -12.86 -3.87 15.64
N PHE A 108 -12.91 -5.20 15.61
CA PHE A 108 -14.12 -5.98 15.91
C PHE A 108 -13.75 -7.19 16.79
N PRO A 109 -13.48 -6.96 18.09
CA PRO A 109 -13.11 -7.97 19.08
C PRO A 109 -13.88 -9.29 18.99
N GLU A 110 -15.19 -9.17 18.85
CA GLU A 110 -16.14 -10.27 18.82
C GLU A 110 -16.16 -11.05 17.50
N ARG A 111 -15.53 -10.54 16.44
CA ARG A 111 -15.42 -11.18 15.11
C ARG A 111 -13.98 -11.48 14.73
N SER A 112 -13.03 -10.95 15.47
CA SER A 112 -11.61 -11.14 15.22
C SER A 112 -11.16 -12.54 15.62
N HIS A 113 -10.28 -13.11 14.81
CA HIS A 113 -9.58 -14.34 15.18
C HIS A 113 -8.29 -13.97 15.91
N ARG A 114 -8.39 -13.43 17.13
CA ARG A 114 -7.23 -12.93 17.92
C ARG A 114 -6.12 -13.96 18.10
N GLU A 115 -6.51 -15.23 18.17
CA GLU A 115 -5.57 -16.34 18.35
C GLU A 115 -5.00 -16.88 17.04
N ALA A 116 -5.50 -16.42 15.88
CA ALA A 116 -5.00 -16.83 14.58
C ALA A 116 -3.53 -16.41 14.43
N LEU A 117 -2.72 -17.37 13.98
CA LEU A 117 -1.34 -17.13 13.58
C LEU A 117 -1.32 -16.85 12.09
N TYR A 118 -0.98 -15.61 11.76
CA TYR A 118 -0.76 -15.18 10.40
C TYR A 118 0.69 -15.37 10.01
N GLN A 119 0.90 -15.55 8.71
CA GLN A 119 2.22 -15.57 8.10
C GLN A 119 2.54 -14.17 7.57
N ALA A 120 3.79 -13.77 7.67
CA ALA A 120 4.37 -12.65 6.95
C ALA A 120 5.73 -13.05 6.41
N THR A 121 6.06 -12.57 5.21
CA THR A 121 7.39 -12.70 4.64
C THR A 121 8.17 -11.43 4.94
N VAL A 122 9.24 -11.55 5.73
CA VAL A 122 10.15 -10.46 6.07
C VAL A 122 11.26 -10.43 5.02
N VAL A 123 11.51 -9.26 4.46
CA VAL A 123 12.66 -9.03 3.57
C VAL A 123 13.85 -8.61 4.41
N THR A 124 14.98 -9.29 4.22
CA THR A 124 16.23 -9.03 4.94
C THR A 124 17.39 -8.83 3.95
N THR A 125 18.53 -8.37 4.44
CA THR A 125 19.79 -8.42 3.68
C THR A 125 20.21 -9.87 3.43
N ALA A 126 21.20 -10.10 2.55
CA ALA A 126 21.76 -11.43 2.32
C ALA A 126 22.25 -12.13 3.61
N GLU A 127 22.71 -11.35 4.60
CA GLU A 127 23.17 -11.81 5.90
C GLU A 127 22.02 -12.06 6.91
N GLY A 128 20.76 -11.83 6.51
CA GLY A 128 19.60 -12.00 7.37
C GLY A 128 19.38 -10.86 8.36
N THR A 129 19.91 -9.66 8.08
CA THR A 129 19.69 -8.46 8.91
C THR A 129 18.57 -7.57 8.35
N GLU A 130 18.06 -6.64 9.17
CA GLU A 130 17.05 -5.66 8.76
C GLU A 130 17.49 -4.85 7.54
N LEU A 131 16.53 -4.38 6.75
CA LEU A 131 16.85 -3.52 5.60
C LEU A 131 17.51 -2.21 6.07
N PRO A 132 18.53 -1.71 5.36
CA PRO A 132 19.10 -0.41 5.70
C PRO A 132 18.07 0.70 5.45
N PRO A 133 18.20 1.85 6.14
CA PRO A 133 17.30 2.96 5.91
C PRO A 133 17.40 3.49 4.47
N PRO A 134 16.32 4.02 3.90
CA PRO A 134 16.35 4.57 2.55
C PRO A 134 17.30 5.76 2.45
N ARG A 135 17.99 5.87 1.31
CA ARG A 135 18.81 7.05 1.00
C ARG A 135 17.96 8.32 0.98
N ARG A 136 18.51 9.43 1.49
CA ARG A 136 17.84 10.75 1.46
C ARG A 136 17.49 11.18 0.03
N ASP A 137 18.38 10.91 -0.91
CA ASP A 137 18.25 11.19 -2.35
C ASP A 137 17.69 10.00 -3.15
N GLY A 138 17.12 9.00 -2.49
CA GLY A 138 16.60 7.78 -3.13
C GLY A 138 15.49 8.07 -4.17
N PRO A 139 15.43 7.30 -5.27
CA PRO A 139 14.57 7.61 -6.42
C PRO A 139 13.12 7.17 -6.26
N LEU A 140 12.81 6.35 -5.25
CA LEU A 140 11.50 5.76 -5.02
C LEU A 140 10.91 6.25 -3.70
N LEU A 141 9.64 6.64 -3.74
CA LEU A 141 8.84 7.01 -2.58
C LEU A 141 7.54 6.21 -2.58
N VAL A 142 7.21 5.58 -1.47
CA VAL A 142 5.91 4.95 -1.22
C VAL A 142 5.12 5.83 -0.25
N ILE A 143 3.97 6.33 -0.68
CA ILE A 143 3.04 7.07 0.16
C ILE A 143 1.80 6.21 0.33
N GLY A 144 1.34 6.02 1.57
CA GLY A 144 0.19 5.17 1.79
C GLY A 144 -0.55 5.38 3.07
N ASP A 145 -1.65 4.64 3.23
CA ASP A 145 -2.37 4.56 4.49
C ASP A 145 -1.98 3.29 5.26
N SER A 146 -2.84 2.83 6.17
CA SER A 146 -2.58 1.58 6.90
C SER A 146 -2.50 0.34 6.00
N MET A 147 -2.97 0.40 4.74
CA MET A 147 -2.78 -0.68 3.77
C MET A 147 -1.33 -0.86 3.34
N ALA A 148 -0.54 0.22 3.33
CA ALA A 148 0.87 0.20 2.95
C ALA A 148 1.80 -0.15 4.12
N ASP A 149 1.32 0.02 5.36
CA ASP A 149 2.10 -0.06 6.60
C ASP A 149 1.98 -1.43 7.30
N VAL A 150 1.00 -2.26 6.94
CA VAL A 150 0.88 -3.63 7.49
C VAL A 150 1.88 -4.60 6.81
N PRO A 151 2.39 -5.62 7.53
CA PRO A 151 2.23 -5.88 8.96
C PRO A 151 3.28 -5.18 9.83
N THR A 152 4.07 -4.22 9.31
CA THR A 152 5.00 -3.42 10.14
C THR A 152 4.28 -2.73 11.28
N ARG A 153 3.09 -2.20 11.01
CA ARG A 153 2.17 -1.69 12.02
C ARG A 153 1.83 -2.69 13.13
N TYR A 154 1.82 -3.98 12.80
CA TYR A 154 1.51 -5.08 13.71
C TYR A 154 2.76 -5.63 14.42
N GLY A 155 3.92 -4.99 14.23
CA GLY A 155 5.18 -5.36 14.87
C GLY A 155 6.07 -6.27 14.02
N VAL A 156 5.77 -6.45 12.73
CA VAL A 156 6.60 -7.25 11.81
C VAL A 156 7.39 -6.32 10.89
N ALA A 157 8.61 -5.98 11.29
CA ALA A 157 9.51 -5.14 10.50
C ALA A 157 9.74 -5.73 9.10
N ASP A 158 9.98 -4.85 8.12
CA ASP A 158 10.38 -5.21 6.74
C ASP A 158 9.51 -6.24 6.00
N ALA A 159 8.23 -6.35 6.37
CA ALA A 159 7.25 -7.22 5.71
C ALA A 159 6.14 -6.44 4.97
N ASN A 160 6.31 -5.12 4.84
CA ASN A 160 5.34 -4.26 4.16
C ASN A 160 5.63 -4.11 2.66
N VAL A 161 4.73 -3.47 1.92
CA VAL A 161 4.86 -3.33 0.45
C VAL A 161 6.16 -2.64 0.01
N ALA A 162 6.68 -1.68 0.79
CA ALA A 162 7.92 -0.99 0.46
C ALA A 162 9.15 -1.92 0.59
N ALA A 163 9.17 -2.77 1.61
CA ALA A 163 10.23 -3.77 1.78
C ALA A 163 10.20 -4.82 0.66
N HIS A 164 9.01 -5.29 0.27
CA HIS A 164 8.85 -6.18 -0.87
C HIS A 164 9.24 -5.52 -2.20
N LEU A 165 8.97 -4.22 -2.38
CA LEU A 165 9.47 -3.48 -3.53
C LEU A 165 11.01 -3.42 -3.55
N ALA A 166 11.66 -3.27 -2.40
CA ALA A 166 13.12 -3.30 -2.31
C ALA A 166 13.66 -4.65 -2.77
N LYS A 167 13.04 -5.77 -2.36
CA LYS A 167 13.38 -7.11 -2.87
C LYS A 167 13.24 -7.22 -4.39
N GLU A 168 12.12 -6.77 -4.96
CA GLU A 168 11.81 -6.96 -6.38
C GLU A 168 12.58 -6.01 -7.32
N THR A 169 12.97 -4.83 -6.82
CA THR A 169 13.58 -3.78 -7.65
C THR A 169 15.04 -3.49 -7.30
N GLY A 170 15.49 -3.89 -6.12
CA GLY A 170 16.78 -3.48 -5.57
C GLY A 170 16.86 -1.98 -5.20
N VAL A 171 15.71 -1.35 -4.94
CA VAL A 171 15.62 0.06 -4.56
C VAL A 171 14.90 0.18 -3.22
N ILE A 172 15.58 0.70 -2.20
CA ILE A 172 14.95 0.92 -0.89
C ILE A 172 14.13 2.20 -0.93
N ALA A 173 12.81 2.04 -0.92
CA ALA A 173 11.91 3.17 -1.00
C ALA A 173 11.93 4.01 0.29
N LYS A 174 11.98 5.33 0.13
CA LYS A 174 11.46 6.24 1.15
C LYS A 174 9.99 5.95 1.35
N HIS A 175 9.47 6.18 2.56
CA HIS A 175 8.07 5.95 2.82
C HIS A 175 7.47 6.96 3.79
N ALA A 176 6.18 7.23 3.61
CA ALA A 176 5.38 8.06 4.51
C ALA A 176 3.96 7.49 4.59
N TYR A 177 3.53 7.14 5.81
CA TYR A 177 2.24 6.50 6.03
C TYR A 177 1.33 7.32 6.94
N LEU A 178 0.05 7.39 6.59
CA LEU A 178 -0.99 8.01 7.42
C LEU A 178 -2.14 7.03 7.67
N SER A 179 -2.32 6.60 8.92
CA SER A 179 -3.39 5.66 9.28
C SER A 179 -4.78 6.23 9.01
N GLY A 180 -5.63 5.45 8.31
CA GLY A 180 -6.93 5.94 7.84
C GLY A 180 -6.81 7.19 6.96
N GLY A 181 -5.67 7.36 6.31
CA GLY A 181 -5.20 8.62 5.76
C GLY A 181 -5.60 8.88 4.32
N ALA A 182 -6.16 7.92 3.60
CA ALA A 182 -6.48 8.11 2.18
C ALA A 182 -7.33 9.37 1.87
N PRO A 183 -8.38 9.74 2.64
CA PRO A 183 -9.10 11.00 2.40
C PRO A 183 -8.29 12.26 2.75
N ARG A 184 -7.23 12.10 3.55
CA ARG A 184 -6.34 13.18 4.00
C ARG A 184 -4.97 13.09 3.33
N MET A 185 -4.84 12.31 2.26
CA MET A 185 -3.53 12.02 1.68
C MET A 185 -2.90 13.27 1.07
N ILE A 186 -3.68 14.06 0.34
CA ILE A 186 -3.21 15.31 -0.26
C ILE A 186 -2.68 16.30 0.80
N PRO A 187 -3.46 16.66 1.85
CA PRO A 187 -2.93 17.55 2.88
C PRO A 187 -1.77 16.90 3.65
N PHE A 188 -1.78 15.59 3.87
CA PHE A 188 -0.65 14.88 4.47
C PHE A 188 0.63 15.05 3.67
N VAL A 189 0.59 14.81 2.36
CA VAL A 189 1.71 15.03 1.42
C VAL A 189 2.21 16.47 1.50
N GLY A 190 1.29 17.45 1.50
CA GLY A 190 1.63 18.87 1.63
C GLY A 190 2.27 19.27 2.96
N THR A 191 2.11 18.46 4.02
CA THR A 191 2.76 18.70 5.33
C THR A 191 4.08 17.97 5.52
N GLN A 192 4.48 17.11 4.57
CA GLN A 192 5.74 16.38 4.68
C GLN A 192 6.94 17.32 4.48
N HIS A 193 8.05 17.03 5.16
CA HIS A 193 9.28 17.78 4.97
C HIS A 193 9.79 17.64 3.53
N PRO A 194 10.29 18.71 2.87
CA PRO A 194 10.75 18.67 1.48
C PRO A 194 11.80 17.58 1.18
N ASP A 195 12.60 17.20 2.19
CA ASP A 195 13.58 16.11 2.05
C ASP A 195 12.98 14.76 1.68
N LEU A 196 11.71 14.51 2.01
CA LEU A 196 11.02 13.29 1.60
C LEU A 196 10.99 13.16 0.07
N PHE A 197 10.87 14.28 -0.63
CA PHE A 197 10.75 14.32 -2.09
C PHE A 197 12.10 14.49 -2.81
N LYS A 198 13.18 14.77 -2.08
CA LYS A 198 14.50 15.01 -2.68
C LYS A 198 14.99 13.76 -3.44
N GLY A 199 15.32 13.92 -4.73
CA GLY A 199 15.80 12.82 -5.57
C GLY A 199 14.73 11.84 -6.04
N VAL A 200 13.47 11.97 -5.60
CA VAL A 200 12.38 11.09 -6.02
C VAL A 200 12.09 11.25 -7.51
N ARG A 201 12.09 10.13 -8.23
CA ARG A 201 11.68 10.04 -9.64
C ARG A 201 10.31 9.40 -9.79
N VAL A 202 9.96 8.46 -8.92
CA VAL A 202 8.67 7.77 -8.92
C VAL A 202 8.06 7.77 -7.51
N CYS A 203 6.80 8.16 -7.42
CA CYS A 203 6.00 8.09 -6.21
C CYS A 203 4.88 7.06 -6.41
N VAL A 204 4.82 6.05 -5.54
CA VAL A 204 3.80 5.00 -5.55
C VAL A 204 2.80 5.29 -4.43
N PHE A 205 1.53 5.44 -4.78
CA PHE A 205 0.46 5.58 -3.80
C PHE A 205 -0.18 4.22 -3.52
N VAL A 206 -0.12 3.76 -2.27
CA VAL A 206 -0.76 2.51 -1.81
C VAL A 206 -1.82 2.85 -0.77
N LEU A 207 -3.08 2.79 -1.18
CA LEU A 207 -4.20 3.28 -0.38
C LEU A 207 -5.47 2.47 -0.65
N ASN A 208 -6.40 2.50 0.30
CA ASN A 208 -7.73 1.96 0.06
C ASN A 208 -8.53 2.91 -0.85
N GLU A 209 -8.78 2.48 -2.08
CA GLU A 209 -9.50 3.25 -3.11
C GLU A 209 -10.90 3.71 -2.70
N ARG A 210 -11.58 2.99 -1.77
CA ARG A 210 -12.91 3.41 -1.28
C ARG A 210 -12.85 4.79 -0.64
N TYR A 211 -11.72 5.14 -0.05
CA TYR A 211 -11.53 6.43 0.60
C TYR A 211 -11.26 7.59 -0.34
N LEU A 212 -10.86 7.33 -1.60
CA LEU A 212 -10.81 8.38 -2.62
C LEU A 212 -12.22 8.84 -3.03
N ARG A 213 -13.25 8.05 -2.72
CA ARG A 213 -14.65 8.32 -3.08
C ARG A 213 -15.44 9.09 -2.04
N ILE A 214 -15.00 9.11 -0.77
CA ILE A 214 -15.74 9.72 0.36
C ILE A 214 -15.69 11.27 0.32
N HIS A 215 -15.15 11.86 -0.74
CA HIS A 215 -15.21 13.31 -0.95
C HIS A 215 -16.52 13.74 -1.60
N ASP A 216 -17.62 13.60 -0.87
CA ASP A 216 -18.68 14.61 -0.97
C ASP A 216 -18.07 15.95 -0.52
N GLN A 217 -18.12 16.94 -1.41
CA GLN A 217 -17.45 18.24 -1.31
C GLN A 217 -17.96 19.11 -0.14
N SER A 218 -18.89 18.60 0.69
CA SER A 218 -19.55 19.34 1.76
C SER A 218 -18.71 19.53 3.03
N SER A 219 -17.60 18.82 3.22
CA SER A 219 -16.78 18.89 4.45
C SER A 219 -15.33 19.35 4.26
N PHE A 220 -14.88 19.58 3.03
CA PHE A 220 -13.54 20.11 2.73
C PHE A 220 -13.65 21.54 2.20
N GLN A 221 -13.89 22.52 3.07
CA GLN A 221 -13.51 23.89 2.79
C GLN A 221 -11.97 23.99 2.81
N PHE A 222 -11.32 23.67 1.70
CA PHE A 222 -9.92 24.04 1.49
C PHE A 222 -9.86 25.55 1.25
N THR A 223 -9.52 26.31 2.29
CA THR A 223 -9.09 27.71 2.19
C THR A 223 -7.65 27.86 1.66
N TRP A 224 -7.02 26.77 1.17
CA TRP A 224 -5.61 26.77 0.75
C TRP A 224 -5.38 27.06 -0.74
N PHE A 225 -6.35 26.82 -1.63
CA PHE A 225 -6.14 27.05 -3.06
C PHE A 225 -6.33 28.52 -3.51
N ASP A 226 -6.87 29.39 -2.64
CA ASP A 226 -7.09 30.83 -2.94
C ASP A 226 -6.15 31.77 -2.16
N GLN A 227 -5.18 31.25 -1.41
CA GLN A 227 -4.15 32.12 -0.82
C GLN A 227 -3.05 32.34 -1.87
N PRO A 228 -2.88 33.56 -2.43
CA PRO A 228 -1.75 33.83 -3.29
C PRO A 228 -0.47 33.58 -2.49
N LEU A 229 0.47 32.82 -3.06
CA LEU A 229 1.82 32.61 -2.55
C LEU A 229 2.46 33.97 -2.22
N ARG A 230 2.25 34.45 -1.00
CA ARG A 230 2.89 35.63 -0.45
C ARG A 230 3.57 35.18 0.82
N ASN A 231 4.89 35.33 0.80
CA ASN A 231 5.83 35.19 1.91
C ASN A 231 6.29 33.76 2.22
N LEU A 232 7.18 33.25 1.38
CA LEU A 232 8.35 32.51 1.88
C LEU A 232 9.59 33.39 1.65
N GLY A 233 9.76 34.34 2.56
CA GLY A 233 11.03 35.00 2.81
C GLY A 233 11.46 34.65 4.23
N HIS A 234 12.73 34.27 4.35
CA HIS A 234 13.57 33.99 5.53
C HIS A 234 14.06 32.55 5.63
#